data_AF-A0A7J7JG89-F1
#
_entry.id   AF-A0A7J7JG89-F1
#
_cell.length_a   1.000
_cell.length_b   1.000
_cell.length_c   1.000
_cell.angle_alpha   90.00
_cell.angle_beta   90.00
_cell.angle_gamma   90.00
#
_symmetry.space_group_name_H-M   'P 1'
#
loop_
_entity.id
_entity.type
_entity.pdbx_description
1 polymer ?
#
loop_
_entity_poly.entity_id
_entity_poly.type
_entity_poly.pdbx_seq_one_letter_code
_entity_poly.pdbx_strand_id
1 'polypeptide(L)' 'MIIQLAKGSNGKYWSSDGGQVLCVGEAGEATGFQLELLGNSRVGLKTTEGKYLRGENNGVLTASGDEIKNDTKYEF' A
#
# COMPACT_ATOMS: atom_id res chain seq x y z
N MET A 1 -6.44 2.43 -13.58
CA MET A 1 -7.50 2.79 -12.60
C MET A 1 -6.85 2.78 -11.22
N ILE A 2 -6.85 3.93 -10.52
CA ILE A 2 -6.34 4.05 -9.15
C ILE A 2 -7.50 3.77 -8.21
N ILE A 3 -7.29 2.93 -7.19
CA ILE A 3 -8.34 2.51 -6.25
C ILE A 3 -7.93 2.85 -4.80
N GLN A 4 -8.91 3.25 -4.00
CA GLN A 4 -8.76 3.43 -2.55
C GLN A 4 -8.75 2.04 -1.91
N LEU A 5 -7.56 1.50 -1.63
CA LEU A 5 -7.34 0.05 -1.55
C LEU A 5 -7.79 -0.64 -0.26
N ALA A 6 -8.01 0.08 0.85
CA ALA A 6 -8.47 -0.59 2.07
C ALA A 6 -9.09 0.41 3.05
N LYS A 7 -10.39 0.22 3.33
CA LYS A 7 -11.05 0.81 4.48
C LYS A 7 -10.83 -0.09 5.69
N GLY A 8 -10.19 0.42 6.73
CA GLY A 8 -10.03 -0.29 7.99
C GLY A 8 -11.36 -0.44 8.75
N SER A 9 -11.34 -1.29 9.77
CA SER A 9 -12.50 -1.49 10.66
C SER A 9 -12.90 -0.22 11.43
N ASN A 10 -11.95 0.70 11.62
CA ASN A 10 -12.18 2.04 12.19
C ASN A 10 -12.87 3.01 11.21
N GLY A 11 -13.16 2.57 9.99
CA GLY A 11 -13.80 3.36 8.95
C GLY A 11 -12.86 4.33 8.21
N LYS A 12 -11.57 4.33 8.54
CA LYS A 12 -10.54 5.14 7.89
C LYS A 12 -9.88 4.40 6.73
N TYR A 13 -9.15 5.11 5.91
CA TYR A 13 -8.46 4.58 4.74
C TYR A 13 -6.95 4.56 4.98
N TRP A 14 -6.26 3.70 4.24
CA TRP A 14 -4.80 3.65 4.27
C TRP A 14 -4.24 4.91 3.63
N SER A 15 -3.29 5.55 4.31
CA SER A 15 -2.64 6.77 3.85
C SER A 15 -1.16 6.72 4.19
N SER A 16 -0.35 7.30 3.31
CA SER A 16 1.08 7.47 3.45
C SER A 16 1.45 8.93 3.15
N ASP A 17 2.37 9.47 3.94
CA ASP A 17 2.92 10.82 3.83
C ASP A 17 4.36 10.81 3.29
N GLY A 18 4.75 9.74 2.57
CA GLY A 18 6.13 9.50 2.15
C GLY A 18 6.97 8.75 3.19
N GLY A 19 6.39 8.39 4.33
CA GLY A 19 6.99 7.53 5.35
C GLY A 19 6.19 6.24 5.56
N GLN A 20 5.52 6.17 6.70
CA GLN A 20 4.75 5.00 7.11
C GLN A 20 3.40 4.96 6.40
N VAL A 21 2.80 3.78 6.32
CA VAL A 21 1.42 3.60 5.87
C VAL A 21 0.54 3.29 7.08
N LEU A 22 -0.43 4.16 7.34
CA LEU A 22 -1.32 4.08 8.49
C LEU A 22 -2.78 4.12 8.05
N CYS A 23 -3.68 3.52 8.84
CA CYS A 23 -5.12 3.53 8.57
C CYS A 23 -5.81 4.71 9.26
N VAL A 24 -5.50 5.92 8.80
CA VAL A 24 -5.97 7.19 9.40
C VAL A 24 -6.60 8.15 8.38
N GLY A 25 -6.51 7.86 7.09
CA GLY A 25 -6.97 8.76 6.03
C GLY A 25 -8.50 8.87 5.94
N GLU A 26 -8.97 10.03 5.50
CA GLU A 26 -10.38 10.26 5.18
C GLU A 26 -10.70 9.87 3.73
N ALA A 27 -11.98 9.61 3.46
CA ALA A 27 -12.44 9.32 2.11
C ALA A 27 -12.16 10.50 1.17
N GLY A 28 -11.49 10.22 0.04
CA GLY A 28 -11.14 11.24 -0.97
C GLY A 28 -9.80 11.94 -0.76
N GLU A 29 -9.22 11.85 0.44
CA GLU A 29 -7.92 12.47 0.78
C GLU A 29 -6.82 11.43 1.02
N ALA A 30 -7.21 10.19 1.34
CA ALA A 30 -6.26 9.11 1.57
C ALA A 30 -5.50 8.71 0.30
N THR A 31 -4.28 8.19 0.50
CA THR A 31 -3.39 7.77 -0.57
C THR A 31 -4.05 6.74 -1.48
N GLY A 32 -4.08 7.07 -2.78
CA GLY A 32 -4.50 6.14 -3.81
C GLY A 32 -3.41 5.11 -4.10
N PHE A 33 -3.82 3.86 -4.33
CA PHE A 33 -2.90 2.80 -4.68
C PHE A 33 -3.35 2.11 -5.97
N GLN A 34 -2.37 1.62 -6.72
CA GLN A 34 -2.55 0.76 -7.88
C GLN A 34 -2.24 -0.67 -7.45
N LEU A 35 -3.14 -1.59 -7.79
CA LEU A 35 -2.96 -3.02 -7.54
C LEU A 35 -2.36 -3.67 -8.79
N GLU A 36 -1.18 -4.23 -8.64
CA GLU A 36 -0.51 -5.00 -9.70
C GLU A 36 -0.65 -6.49 -9.39
N LEU A 37 -1.33 -7.24 -10.27
CA LEU A 37 -1.50 -8.69 -10.14
C LEU A 37 -0.23 -9.40 -10.63
N LEU A 38 0.44 -10.15 -9.75
CA LEU A 38 1.73 -10.77 -10.03
C LEU A 38 1.63 -12.29 -10.31
N GLY A 39 0.41 -12.83 -10.33
CA GLY A 39 0.16 -14.27 -10.38
C GLY A 39 0.41 -14.96 -9.03
N ASN A 40 0.15 -16.27 -8.95
CA ASN A 40 0.36 -17.08 -7.74
C ASN A 40 -0.26 -16.49 -6.45
N SER A 41 -1.47 -15.93 -6.57
CA SER A 41 -2.17 -15.24 -5.46
C SER A 41 -1.34 -14.12 -4.80
N ARG A 42 -0.51 -13.42 -5.59
CA ARG A 42 0.31 -12.30 -5.12
C ARG A 42 -0.04 -11.00 -5.80
N VAL A 43 0.08 -9.92 -5.03
CA VAL A 43 -0.13 -8.54 -5.46
C VAL A 43 1.02 -7.64 -5.03
N GLY A 44 1.27 -6.62 -5.85
CA GLY A 44 1.99 -5.42 -5.48
C GLY A 44 1.01 -4.25 -5.27
N LEU A 45 1.29 -3.40 -4.29
CA LEU A 45 0.51 -2.20 -4.01
C LEU A 45 1.41 -0.99 -4.25
N LYS A 46 1.12 -0.20 -5.29
CA LYS A 46 1.95 0.95 -5.71
C LYS A 46 1.25 2.27 -5.46
N THR A 47 1.91 3.23 -4.84
CA THR A 47 1.38 4.59 -4.69
C THR A 47 1.31 5.31 -6.03
N THR A 48 0.57 6.41 -6.07
CA THR A 48 0.56 7.33 -7.23
C THR A 48 1.92 7.95 -7.53
N GLU A 49 2.82 7.99 -6.55
CA GLU A 49 4.21 8.45 -6.68
C GLU A 49 5.15 7.36 -7.22
N GLY A 50 4.63 6.16 -7.46
CA GLY A 50 5.35 5.06 -8.09
C GLY A 50 6.13 4.17 -7.12
N LYS A 51 5.95 4.34 -5.80
CA LYS A 51 6.59 3.51 -4.78
C LYS A 51 5.70 2.34 -4.36
N TYR A 52 6.28 1.17 -4.15
CA TYR A 52 5.57 0.03 -3.61
C TYR A 52 5.51 0.08 -2.09
N LEU A 53 4.40 -0.42 -1.54
CA LEU A 53 4.34 -0.77 -0.13
C LEU A 53 5.41 -1.81 0.17
N ARG A 54 6.15 -1.54 1.23
CA ARG A 54 7.22 -2.38 1.74
C ARG A 54 6.97 -2.72 3.19
N GLY A 55 7.00 -4.00 3.52
CA GLY A 55 7.05 -4.48 4.89
C GLY A 55 8.47 -4.41 5.42
N GLU A 56 8.71 -3.58 6.42
CA GLU A 56 9.99 -3.50 7.11
C GLU A 56 10.13 -4.63 8.15
N ASN A 57 11.37 -4.98 8.50
CA ASN A 57 11.65 -6.06 9.46
C ASN A 57 11.08 -5.82 10.87
N ASN A 58 10.72 -4.58 11.19
CA ASN A 58 10.08 -4.21 12.45
C ASN A 58 8.54 -4.29 12.39
N GLY A 59 7.96 -4.77 11.28
CA GLY A 59 6.52 -4.90 11.07
C GLY A 59 5.83 -3.62 10.59
N VAL A 60 6.56 -2.52 10.39
CA VAL A 60 6.01 -1.28 9.85
C VAL A 60 5.84 -1.39 8.34
N LEU A 61 4.73 -0.88 7.82
CA LEU A 61 4.54 -0.69 6.38
C LEU A 61 5.01 0.70 5.97
N THR A 62 5.81 0.80 4.91
CA THR A 62 6.28 2.06 4.34
C THR A 62 6.05 2.12 2.83
N ALA A 63 5.99 3.32 2.25
CA ALA A 63 5.91 3.50 0.79
C ALA A 63 7.30 3.76 0.19
N SER A 64 8.25 2.86 0.44
CA SER A 64 9.68 3.05 0.09
C SER A 64 10.20 2.15 -1.03
N GLY A 65 9.43 1.14 -1.46
CA GLY A 65 9.90 0.16 -2.43
C GLY A 65 9.99 0.72 -3.85
N ASP A 66 11.12 0.52 -4.53
CA ASP A 66 11.29 0.92 -5.93
C ASP A 66 10.82 -0.15 -6.94
N GLU A 67 10.71 -1.40 -6.49
CA GLU A 67 10.43 -2.54 -7.35
C GLU A 67 9.74 -3.68 -6.58
N ILE A 68 9.26 -4.67 -7.33
CA ILE A 68 8.56 -5.85 -6.82
C ILE A 68 9.55 -6.91 -6.33
N LYS A 69 9.60 -7.09 -5.01
CA LYS A 69 10.50 -7.98 -4.24
C LYS A 69 9.69 -8.71 -3.16
N ASN A 70 10.34 -9.57 -2.38
CA ASN A 70 9.65 -10.34 -1.34
C ASN A 70 9.00 -9.46 -0.27
N ASP A 71 9.61 -8.32 0.05
CA ASP A 71 9.13 -7.35 1.03
C ASP A 71 8.10 -6.36 0.46
N THR A 72 7.85 -6.38 -0.85
CA THR A 72 6.84 -5.56 -1.55
C THR A 72 5.77 -6.39 -2.25
N LYS A 73 5.73 -7.70 -1.98
CA LYS A 73 4.74 -8.66 -2.46
C LYS A 73 3.87 -9.11 -1.29
N TYR A 74 2.57 -9.14 -1.51
CA TYR A 74 1.60 -9.58 -0.52
C TYR A 74 0.72 -10.67 -1.11
N GLU A 75 0.39 -11.67 -0.29
CA GLU A 75 -0.56 -12.73 -0.65
C GLU A 75 -1.99 -12.29 -0.29
N PHE A 76 -2.97 -12.73 -1.08
CA PHE A 76 -4.40 -12.39 -0.92
C PHE A 76 -5.30 -13.63 -0.98
#